data_AF-A0A9D2JJF1-F1
#
_entry.id   AF-A0A9D2JJF1-F1
#
_cell.length_a   1.000
_cell.length_b   1.000
_cell.length_c   1.000
_cell.angle_alpha   90.00
_cell.angle_beta   90.00
_cell.angle_gamma   90.00
#
_symmetry.space_group_name_H-M   'P 1'
#
loop_
_entity.id
_entity.type
_entity.pdbx_description
1 polymer ?
#
loop_
_entity_poly.entity_id
_entity_poly.type
_entity_poly.pdbx_seq_one_letter_code
_entity_poly.pdbx_strand_id
1 'polypeptide(L)'
;MEPFLEPYNYYFLREQTQVLAQTHRSVNDRSTIQAVRSLAFDAIKEELSHLTQEELAAVMAIEKITDSQREVDQYLATLRTFVRPFKQPSEAGVKKAFAKTKKIQMPDWEQVDLKDYSFYAWNDMGQQSKFILYYQNNKLQGLQGNLSSEIKKGICTICHGTSGVSLFTVKGKVNKDGQYKTKGNYICYNSDECNRQLHTKEHFEIFIEQIKTK
;
A
#
# COMPACT_ATOMS: atom_id res chain seq x y z
N MET A 1 -19.47 0.26 -14.70
CA MET A 1 -18.87 -0.84 -13.92
C MET A 1 -18.81 -0.41 -12.46
N GLU A 2 -19.12 -1.33 -11.56
CA GLU A 2 -18.84 -1.14 -10.13
C GLU A 2 -17.33 -1.11 -9.88
N PRO A 3 -16.83 -0.45 -8.82
CA PRO A 3 -15.43 -0.49 -8.46
C PRO A 3 -14.95 -1.92 -8.17
N PHE A 4 -13.79 -2.30 -8.70
CA PHE A 4 -13.24 -3.64 -8.62
C PHE A 4 -11.74 -3.69 -8.29
N LEU A 5 -11.02 -2.58 -8.47
CA LEU A 5 -9.60 -2.49 -8.13
C LEU A 5 -9.44 -2.17 -6.65
N GLU A 6 -8.51 -2.85 -6.00
CA GLU A 6 -8.00 -2.40 -4.70
C GLU A 6 -6.98 -1.26 -4.90
N PRO A 7 -6.74 -0.41 -3.88
CA PRO A 7 -5.80 0.71 -4.00
C PRO A 7 -4.39 0.29 -4.45
N TYR A 8 -3.87 -0.84 -3.98
CA TYR A 8 -2.56 -1.34 -4.44
C TYR A 8 -2.55 -1.72 -5.93
N ASN A 9 -3.65 -2.25 -6.48
CA ASN A 9 -3.74 -2.53 -7.91
C ASN A 9 -3.66 -1.24 -8.74
N TYR A 10 -4.28 -0.15 -8.25
CA TYR A 10 -4.18 1.15 -8.89
C TYR A 10 -2.74 1.68 -8.90
N TYR A 11 -2.02 1.57 -7.78
CA TYR A 11 -0.63 2.02 -7.70
C TYR A 11 0.31 1.17 -8.55
N PHE A 12 0.09 -0.14 -8.61
CA PHE A 12 0.76 -1.03 -9.56
C PHE A 12 0.54 -0.58 -11.01
N LEU A 13 -0.72 -0.40 -11.45
CA LEU A 13 -1.04 0.05 -12.82
C LEU A 13 -0.47 1.44 -13.11
N ARG A 14 -0.45 2.33 -12.12
CA ARG A 14 0.16 3.65 -12.23
C ARG A 14 1.67 3.56 -12.47
N GLU A 15 2.37 2.68 -11.76
CA GLU A 15 3.79 2.43 -12.00
C GLU A 15 4.02 1.92 -13.42
N GLN A 16 3.27 0.90 -13.86
CA GLN A 16 3.38 0.38 -15.23
C GLN A 16 3.15 1.48 -16.28
N THR A 17 2.15 2.33 -16.06
CA THR A 17 1.85 3.48 -16.93
C THR A 17 3.02 4.45 -17.00
N GLN A 18 3.63 4.76 -15.86
CA GLN A 18 4.78 5.66 -15.76
C GLN A 18 6.02 5.08 -16.45
N VAL A 19 6.27 3.79 -16.28
CA VAL A 19 7.37 3.08 -16.96
C VAL A 19 7.18 3.13 -18.48
N LEU A 20 5.97 2.86 -18.97
CA LEU A 20 5.66 2.92 -20.41
C LEU A 20 5.84 4.33 -20.97
N ALA A 21 5.23 5.33 -20.35
CA ALA A 21 5.32 6.71 -20.81
C ALA A 21 6.77 7.24 -20.77
N GLN A 22 7.51 6.90 -19.71
CA GLN A 22 8.92 7.27 -19.61
C GLN A 22 9.76 6.59 -20.69
N THR A 23 9.53 5.31 -20.96
CA THR A 23 10.21 4.55 -22.01
C THR A 23 9.97 5.19 -23.37
N HIS A 24 8.72 5.54 -23.68
CA HIS A 24 8.39 6.27 -24.91
C HIS A 24 9.10 7.63 -25.02
N ARG A 25 9.32 8.34 -23.91
CA ARG A 25 10.02 9.63 -23.89
C ARG A 25 11.55 9.53 -24.01
N SER A 26 12.16 8.51 -23.42
CA SER A 26 13.62 8.43 -23.28
C SER A 26 14.30 7.39 -24.17
N VAL A 27 13.55 6.52 -24.85
CA VAL A 27 14.10 5.43 -25.67
C VAL A 27 13.64 5.60 -27.12
N ASN A 28 14.59 5.54 -28.07
CA ASN A 28 14.30 5.63 -29.51
C ASN A 28 14.19 4.25 -30.20
N ASP A 29 14.82 3.22 -29.63
CA ASP A 29 14.84 1.89 -30.22
C ASP A 29 13.47 1.20 -30.10
N ARG A 30 12.86 0.90 -31.25
CA ARG A 30 11.51 0.31 -31.33
C ARG A 30 11.45 -1.08 -30.71
N SER A 31 12.51 -1.87 -30.81
CA SER A 31 12.54 -3.23 -30.27
C SER A 31 12.53 -3.21 -28.74
N THR A 32 13.26 -2.27 -28.14
CA THR A 32 13.30 -2.02 -26.70
C THR A 32 11.95 -1.53 -26.19
N ILE A 33 11.33 -0.56 -26.87
CA ILE A 33 9.97 -0.09 -26.52
C ILE A 33 8.97 -1.26 -26.54
N GLN A 34 9.01 -2.09 -27.58
CA GLN A 34 8.11 -3.23 -27.70
C GLN A 34 8.36 -4.27 -26.60
N ALA A 35 9.62 -4.54 -26.24
CA ALA A 35 9.96 -5.45 -25.16
C ALA A 35 9.41 -4.95 -23.80
N VAL A 36 9.60 -3.66 -23.48
CA VAL A 36 9.05 -3.08 -22.25
C VAL A 36 7.52 -3.14 -22.23
N ARG A 37 6.85 -2.87 -23.36
CA ARG A 37 5.39 -3.03 -23.50
C ARG A 37 4.94 -4.45 -23.19
N SER A 38 5.59 -5.45 -23.81
CA SER A 38 5.25 -6.85 -23.57
C SER A 38 5.44 -7.23 -22.09
N LEU A 39 6.56 -6.83 -21.47
CA LEU A 39 6.82 -7.09 -20.05
C LEU A 39 5.76 -6.45 -19.13
N ALA A 40 5.38 -5.20 -19.39
CA ALA A 40 4.34 -4.52 -18.62
C ALA A 40 2.98 -5.22 -18.75
N PHE A 41 2.60 -5.64 -19.96
CA PHE A 41 1.32 -6.32 -20.19
C PHE A 41 1.28 -7.71 -19.60
N ASP A 42 2.39 -8.45 -19.65
CA ASP A 42 2.50 -9.77 -19.02
C ASP A 42 2.40 -9.66 -17.49
N ALA A 43 3.11 -8.69 -16.90
CA ALA A 43 3.00 -8.40 -15.46
C ALA A 43 1.57 -8.02 -15.04
N ILE A 44 0.87 -7.21 -15.85
CA ILE A 44 -0.53 -6.84 -15.59
C ILE A 44 -1.45 -8.05 -15.64
N LYS A 45 -1.31 -8.91 -16.65
CA LYS A 45 -2.13 -10.12 -16.79
C LYS A 45 -1.89 -11.13 -15.67
N GLU A 46 -0.66 -11.22 -15.18
CA GLU A 46 -0.29 -12.10 -14.07
C GLU A 46 -0.86 -11.57 -12.74
N GLU A 47 -0.53 -10.34 -12.36
CA GLU A 47 -0.94 -9.74 -11.08
C GLU A 47 -2.47 -9.57 -10.99
N LEU A 48 -3.12 -9.26 -12.12
CA LEU A 48 -4.56 -9.04 -12.20
C LEU A 48 -5.31 -10.23 -12.83
N SER A 49 -4.73 -11.43 -12.78
CA SER A 49 -5.33 -12.68 -13.28
C SER A 49 -6.67 -13.05 -12.64
N HIS A 50 -6.97 -12.49 -11.47
CA HIS A 50 -8.22 -12.66 -10.75
C HIS A 50 -9.38 -11.82 -11.29
N LEU A 51 -9.10 -10.83 -12.17
CA LEU A 51 -10.12 -9.99 -12.77
C LEU A 51 -10.94 -10.77 -13.80
N THR A 52 -12.21 -10.38 -13.96
CA THR A 52 -13.04 -10.85 -15.07
C THR A 52 -12.50 -10.33 -16.41
N GLN A 53 -12.92 -10.95 -17.51
CA GLN A 53 -12.50 -10.52 -18.85
C GLN A 53 -12.86 -9.04 -19.14
N GLU A 54 -14.03 -8.58 -18.67
CA GLU A 54 -14.47 -7.19 -18.84
C GLU A 54 -13.60 -6.22 -18.02
N GLU A 55 -13.32 -6.56 -16.76
CA GLU A 55 -12.45 -5.76 -15.88
C GLU A 55 -11.01 -5.70 -16.38
N LEU A 56 -10.47 -6.83 -16.85
CA LEU A 56 -9.14 -6.88 -17.45
C LEU A 56 -9.10 -6.04 -18.73
N ALA A 57 -10.11 -6.11 -19.60
CA ALA A 57 -10.18 -5.28 -20.80
C ALA A 57 -10.21 -3.78 -20.45
N ALA A 58 -10.90 -3.39 -19.37
CA ALA A 58 -10.94 -2.01 -18.91
C ALA A 58 -9.56 -1.49 -18.48
N VAL A 59 -8.78 -2.28 -17.73
CA VAL A 59 -7.43 -1.86 -17.30
C VAL A 59 -6.40 -1.94 -18.45
N MET A 60 -6.59 -2.84 -19.41
CA MET A 60 -5.73 -2.98 -20.60
C MET A 60 -5.84 -1.80 -21.58
N ALA A 61 -6.70 -0.80 -21.32
CA ALA A 61 -6.64 0.49 -22.02
C ALA A 61 -5.26 1.19 -21.93
N ILE A 62 -4.40 0.76 -21.00
CA ILE A 62 -2.98 1.13 -20.89
C ILE A 62 -2.20 0.89 -22.19
N GLU A 63 -2.64 -0.01 -23.07
CA GLU A 63 -2.02 -0.27 -24.38
C GLU A 63 -1.95 0.99 -25.26
N LYS A 64 -2.83 1.96 -25.01
CA LYS A 64 -2.89 3.24 -25.74
C LYS A 64 -1.88 4.26 -25.25
N ILE A 65 -1.17 4.01 -24.14
CA ILE A 65 -0.21 4.95 -23.56
C ILE A 65 0.99 5.10 -24.50
N THR A 66 1.32 6.36 -24.79
CA THR A 66 2.51 6.79 -25.53
C THR A 66 3.38 7.71 -24.65
N ASP A 67 4.05 8.70 -25.22
CA ASP A 67 4.85 9.71 -24.50
C ASP A 67 4.00 10.85 -23.89
N SER A 68 2.73 10.95 -24.28
CA SER A 68 1.80 12.01 -23.91
C SER A 68 1.40 11.96 -22.42
N GLN A 69 1.74 13.02 -21.67
CA GLN A 69 1.30 13.17 -20.28
C GLN A 69 -0.23 13.26 -20.16
N ARG A 70 -0.91 13.84 -21.15
CA ARG A 70 -2.37 13.93 -21.17
C ARG A 70 -3.03 12.55 -21.21
N GLU A 71 -2.46 11.61 -21.97
CA GLU A 71 -2.97 10.23 -22.05
C GLU A 71 -2.79 9.51 -20.72
N VAL A 72 -1.63 9.68 -20.07
CA VAL A 72 -1.35 9.16 -18.73
C VAL A 72 -2.39 9.67 -17.74
N ASP A 73 -2.61 10.98 -17.68
CA ASP A 73 -3.53 11.58 -16.72
C ASP A 73 -4.97 11.12 -16.93
N GLN A 74 -5.41 11.02 -18.20
CA GLN A 74 -6.75 10.51 -18.55
C GLN A 74 -6.94 9.04 -18.18
N TYR A 75 -5.93 8.21 -18.43
CA TYR A 75 -5.96 6.81 -18.06
C TYR A 75 -6.02 6.63 -16.53
N LEU A 76 -5.16 7.33 -15.79
CA LEU A 76 -5.15 7.26 -14.32
C LEU A 76 -6.45 7.80 -13.71
N ALA A 77 -7.01 8.88 -14.25
CA ALA A 77 -8.32 9.39 -13.83
C ALA A 77 -9.44 8.36 -14.05
N THR A 78 -9.40 7.64 -15.17
CA THR A 78 -10.35 6.56 -15.46
C THR A 78 -10.19 5.41 -14.47
N LEU A 79 -8.96 4.91 -14.29
CA LEU A 79 -8.67 3.85 -13.31
C LEU A 79 -9.12 4.23 -11.91
N ARG A 80 -8.97 5.50 -11.51
CA ARG A 80 -9.39 6.00 -10.20
C ARG A 80 -10.88 5.79 -9.94
N THR A 81 -11.72 5.75 -10.98
CA THR A 81 -13.15 5.45 -10.86
C THR A 81 -13.43 3.99 -10.51
N PHE A 82 -12.52 3.08 -10.87
CA PHE A 82 -12.62 1.64 -10.60
C PHE A 82 -12.07 1.23 -9.23
N VAL A 83 -11.45 2.15 -8.48
CA VAL A 83 -10.86 1.86 -7.17
C VAL A 83 -11.92 1.78 -6.07
N ARG A 84 -11.96 0.65 -5.37
CA ARG A 84 -12.67 0.47 -4.11
C ARG A 84 -11.94 1.23 -3.00
N PRO A 85 -12.55 2.23 -2.36
CA PRO A 85 -11.91 2.92 -1.26
C PRO A 85 -11.69 1.99 -0.07
N PHE A 86 -10.65 2.25 0.71
CA PHE A 86 -10.50 1.66 2.03
C PHE A 86 -11.80 1.86 2.82
N LYS A 87 -12.32 0.78 3.40
CA LYS A 87 -13.55 0.88 4.17
C LYS A 87 -13.30 1.73 5.41
N GLN A 88 -13.93 2.90 5.48
CA GLN A 88 -13.83 3.76 6.65
C GLN A 88 -14.31 3.01 7.91
N PRO A 89 -13.46 2.87 8.94
CA PRO A 89 -13.87 2.24 10.18
C PRO A 89 -14.69 3.22 11.03
N SER A 90 -15.68 2.71 11.76
CA SER A 90 -16.37 3.51 12.79
C SER A 90 -15.43 3.79 13.96
N GLU A 91 -15.69 4.87 14.69
CA GLU A 91 -14.91 5.22 15.89
C GLU A 91 -14.87 4.06 16.91
N ALA A 92 -16.01 3.40 17.13
CA ALA A 92 -16.11 2.21 17.98
C ALA A 92 -15.26 1.05 17.43
N GLY A 93 -15.21 0.89 16.10
CA GLY A 93 -14.35 -0.09 15.43
C GLY A 93 -12.87 0.17 15.68
N VAL A 94 -12.43 1.43 15.55
CA VAL A 94 -11.03 1.84 15.83
C VAL A 94 -10.68 1.60 17.30
N LYS A 95 -11.54 2.01 18.24
CA LYS A 95 -11.35 1.75 19.68
C LYS A 95 -11.23 0.25 19.98
N LYS A 96 -12.06 -0.58 19.34
CA LYS A 96 -12.00 -2.05 19.48
C LYS A 96 -10.71 -2.63 18.90
N ALA A 97 -10.25 -2.13 17.75
CA ALA A 97 -9.01 -2.55 17.11
C ALA A 97 -7.77 -2.27 18.00
N PHE A 98 -7.86 -1.26 18.87
CA PHE A 98 -6.81 -0.84 19.79
C PHE A 98 -7.28 -0.83 21.25
N ALA A 99 -8.01 -1.86 21.69
CA ALA A 99 -8.66 -1.89 23.01
C ALA A 99 -7.72 -1.72 24.23
N LYS A 100 -6.40 -1.88 24.04
CA LYS A 100 -5.38 -1.71 25.10
C LYS A 100 -4.86 -0.27 25.21
N THR A 101 -5.27 0.62 24.32
CA THR A 101 -4.75 1.98 24.21
C THR A 101 -5.75 2.96 24.81
N LYS A 102 -5.37 3.63 25.90
CA LYS A 102 -6.28 4.49 26.67
C LYS A 102 -6.72 5.75 25.92
N LYS A 103 -5.82 6.33 25.13
CA LYS A 103 -6.07 7.53 24.32
C LYS A 103 -5.54 7.27 22.91
N ILE A 104 -6.44 7.29 21.94
CA ILE A 104 -6.13 7.10 20.52
C ILE A 104 -6.57 8.37 19.82
N GLN A 105 -5.65 9.02 19.12
CA GLN A 105 -6.01 10.09 18.21
C GLN A 105 -6.81 9.51 17.04
N MET A 106 -8.04 9.96 16.85
CA MET A 106 -8.87 9.53 15.74
C MET A 106 -8.44 10.27 14.47
N PRO A 107 -8.32 9.56 13.33
CA PRO A 107 -8.12 10.21 12.04
C PRO A 107 -9.31 11.10 11.68
N ASP A 108 -9.03 12.24 11.05
CA ASP A 108 -10.06 13.04 10.38
C ASP A 108 -10.34 12.42 9.01
N TRP A 109 -11.34 11.56 8.95
CA TRP A 109 -11.68 10.82 7.74
C TRP A 109 -12.19 11.72 6.60
N GLU A 110 -12.68 12.93 6.90
CA GLU A 110 -13.20 13.85 5.87
C GLU A 110 -12.07 14.42 4.99
N GLN A 111 -10.85 14.44 5.49
CA GLN A 111 -9.68 14.95 4.77
C GLN A 111 -8.86 13.87 4.07
N VAL A 112 -9.29 12.61 4.15
CA VAL A 112 -8.54 11.46 3.63
C VAL A 112 -9.24 10.88 2.40
N ASP A 113 -8.56 10.88 1.25
CA ASP A 113 -9.03 10.11 0.09
C ASP A 113 -8.73 8.62 0.30
N LEU A 114 -9.72 7.89 0.80
CA LEU A 114 -9.60 6.48 1.14
C LEU A 114 -9.30 5.57 -0.05
N LYS A 115 -9.46 6.04 -1.29
CA LYS A 115 -9.02 5.28 -2.47
C LYS A 115 -7.49 5.19 -2.58
N ASP A 116 -6.72 5.93 -1.79
CA ASP A 116 -5.26 5.81 -1.75
C ASP A 116 -4.72 4.75 -0.80
N TYR A 117 -5.57 4.09 -0.01
CA TYR A 117 -5.12 3.33 1.14
C TYR A 117 -5.47 1.85 1.05
N SER A 118 -4.46 0.99 0.95
CA SER A 118 -4.63 -0.45 1.19
C SER A 118 -4.65 -0.78 2.69
N PHE A 119 -3.98 0.06 3.47
CA PHE A 119 -4.06 0.12 4.93
C PHE A 119 -3.98 1.58 5.37
N TYR A 120 -4.60 1.93 6.49
CA TYR A 120 -4.51 3.28 7.04
C TYR A 120 -3.58 3.28 8.25
N ALA A 121 -2.64 4.23 8.32
CA ALA A 121 -1.72 4.29 9.44
C ALA A 121 -1.28 5.71 9.75
N TRP A 122 -1.04 5.99 11.03
CA TRP A 122 -0.57 7.29 11.49
C TRP A 122 0.44 7.14 12.63
N ASN A 123 1.25 8.18 12.80
CA ASN A 123 2.22 8.28 13.88
C ASN A 123 1.64 9.13 15.00
N ASP A 124 1.72 8.65 16.23
CA ASP A 124 1.49 9.41 17.45
C ASP A 124 2.84 9.73 18.07
N MET A 125 3.27 10.99 17.94
CA MET A 125 4.55 11.46 18.45
C MET A 125 4.60 11.47 19.98
N GLY A 126 3.47 11.72 20.65
CA GLY A 126 3.39 11.72 22.11
C GLY A 126 3.57 10.32 22.71
N GLN A 127 3.09 9.30 22.00
CA GLN A 127 3.25 7.89 22.40
C GLN A 127 4.44 7.19 21.73
N GLN A 128 5.20 7.89 20.88
CA GLN A 128 6.23 7.31 19.98
C GLN A 128 5.74 6.01 19.34
N SER A 129 4.50 6.02 18.85
CA SER A 129 3.80 4.84 18.38
C SER A 129 3.31 5.04 16.95
N LYS A 130 3.35 3.97 16.15
CA LYS A 130 2.60 3.91 14.89
C LYS A 130 1.38 3.00 15.09
N PHE A 131 0.24 3.47 14.63
CA PHE A 131 -1.00 2.72 14.57
C PHE A 131 -1.28 2.34 13.13
N ILE A 132 -1.59 1.07 12.88
CA ILE A 132 -1.90 0.53 11.56
C ILE A 132 -3.26 -0.16 11.62
N LEU A 133 -4.19 0.30 10.80
CA LEU A 133 -5.51 -0.25 10.57
C LEU A 133 -5.56 -0.94 9.22
N TYR A 134 -6.10 -2.15 9.20
CA TYR A 134 -6.25 -2.92 7.98
C TYR A 134 -7.40 -3.91 8.10
N TYR A 135 -7.87 -4.40 6.95
CA TYR A 135 -8.89 -5.45 6.88
C TYR A 135 -8.26 -6.78 6.51
N GLN A 136 -8.60 -7.81 7.29
CA GLN A 136 -8.27 -9.21 7.02
C GLN A 136 -9.55 -10.02 7.14
N ASN A 137 -9.91 -10.78 6.11
CA ASN A 137 -11.18 -11.54 6.05
C ASN A 137 -12.40 -10.65 6.39
N ASN A 138 -12.45 -9.44 5.82
CA ASN A 138 -13.47 -8.40 6.05
C ASN A 138 -13.63 -7.94 7.51
N LYS A 139 -12.67 -8.24 8.39
CA LYS A 139 -12.66 -7.78 9.77
C LYS A 139 -11.58 -6.71 9.96
N LEU A 140 -11.98 -5.59 10.57
CA LEU A 140 -11.05 -4.55 10.96
C LEU A 140 -10.09 -5.08 12.02
N GLN A 141 -8.79 -4.87 11.80
CA GLN A 141 -7.71 -5.22 12.71
C GLN A 141 -6.84 -4.00 12.98
N GLY A 142 -6.26 -3.95 14.18
CA GLY A 142 -5.29 -2.94 14.58
C GLY A 142 -3.95 -3.58 14.89
N LEU A 143 -2.87 -2.91 14.49
CA LEU A 143 -1.51 -3.19 14.94
C LEU A 143 -0.91 -1.89 15.49
N GLN A 144 -0.50 -1.93 16.76
CA GLN A 144 0.21 -0.84 17.41
C GLN A 144 1.62 -1.32 17.73
N GLY A 145 2.61 -0.47 17.48
CA GLY A 145 3.99 -0.68 17.87
C GLY A 145 4.72 0.63 18.10
N ASN A 146 5.88 0.54 18.74
CA ASN A 146 6.78 1.67 18.89
C ASN A 146 7.47 1.96 17.55
N LEU A 147 7.57 3.23 17.20
CA LEU A 147 8.29 3.69 16.02
C LEU A 147 9.47 4.54 16.46
N SER A 148 10.68 4.17 16.05
CA SER A 148 11.87 4.98 16.30
C SER A 148 11.73 6.37 15.69
N SER A 149 12.25 7.39 16.37
CA SER A 149 12.36 8.75 15.84
C SER A 149 13.47 8.89 14.80
N GLU A 150 14.39 7.92 14.72
CA GLU A 150 15.43 7.90 13.71
C GLU A 150 14.82 7.50 12.35
N ILE A 151 14.96 8.39 11.37
CA ILE A 151 14.55 8.17 9.98
C ILE A 151 15.83 8.06 9.15
N LYS A 152 15.96 6.96 8.41
CA LYS A 152 17.06 6.76 7.46
C LYS A 152 16.55 6.28 6.12
N LYS A 153 17.33 6.48 5.07
CA LYS A 153 17.02 5.93 3.76
C LYS A 153 17.21 4.41 3.78
N GLY A 154 16.23 3.66 3.30
CA GLY A 154 16.31 2.19 3.26
C GLY A 154 15.11 1.57 2.57
N ILE A 155 15.10 0.24 2.52
CA ILE A 155 14.02 -0.56 1.95
C ILE A 155 12.98 -0.83 3.03
N CYS A 156 11.72 -0.54 2.74
CA CYS A 156 10.59 -0.80 3.62
C CYS A 156 10.13 -2.26 3.50
N THR A 157 9.95 -2.96 4.62
CA THR A 157 9.45 -4.35 4.60
C THR A 157 7.98 -4.48 4.17
N ILE A 158 7.20 -3.39 4.18
CA ILE A 158 5.79 -3.42 3.76
C ILE A 158 5.65 -3.26 2.24
N CYS A 159 6.15 -2.15 1.69
CA CYS A 159 6.00 -1.84 0.26
C CYS A 159 7.18 -2.33 -0.60
N HIS A 160 8.29 -2.75 0.02
CA HIS A 160 9.56 -3.08 -0.65
C HIS A 160 10.16 -1.92 -1.48
N GLY A 161 9.57 -0.73 -1.40
CA GLY A 161 10.12 0.50 -1.96
C GLY A 161 11.26 1.08 -1.11
N THR A 162 12.09 1.90 -1.75
CA THR A 162 13.09 2.72 -1.06
C THR A 162 12.43 4.00 -0.57
N SER A 163 12.51 4.26 0.74
CA SER A 163 11.89 5.42 1.38
C SER A 163 12.68 5.86 2.63
N GLY A 164 12.21 6.91 3.30
CA GLY A 164 12.58 7.20 4.69
C GLY A 164 11.93 6.18 5.62
N VAL A 165 12.72 5.23 6.10
CA VAL A 165 12.27 4.14 6.98
C VAL A 165 12.70 4.37 8.42
N SER A 166 11.87 3.89 9.33
CA SER A 166 12.16 3.84 10.77
C SER A 166 11.89 2.43 11.30
N LEU A 167 12.63 2.06 12.34
CA LEU A 167 12.43 0.77 13.00
C LEU A 167 11.09 0.77 13.73
N PHE A 168 10.18 -0.11 13.31
CA PHE A 168 8.92 -0.36 13.98
C PHE A 168 9.04 -1.64 14.81
N THR A 169 8.68 -1.59 16.09
CA THR A 169 8.77 -2.74 17.00
C THR A 169 7.47 -2.99 17.76
N VAL A 170 7.16 -4.26 17.96
CA VAL A 170 6.04 -4.71 18.78
C VAL A 170 6.58 -5.59 19.90
N LYS A 171 6.13 -5.32 21.13
CA LYS A 171 6.47 -6.15 22.29
C LYS A 171 5.69 -7.46 22.22
N GLY A 172 6.42 -8.58 22.20
CA GLY A 172 5.86 -9.92 22.32
C GLY A 172 5.39 -10.23 23.75
N LYS A 173 4.99 -11.48 23.98
CA LYS A 173 4.63 -11.92 25.33
C LYS A 173 5.83 -11.88 26.27
N VAL A 174 5.54 -11.56 27.52
CA VAL A 174 6.47 -11.70 28.63
C VAL A 174 6.70 -13.20 28.86
N ASN A 175 7.95 -13.65 28.87
CA ASN A 175 8.34 -15.01 29.21
C ASN A 175 8.20 -15.24 30.73
N LYS A 176 8.43 -16.48 31.17
CA LYS A 176 8.30 -16.85 32.59
C LYS A 176 9.23 -16.06 33.52
N ASP A 177 10.30 -15.48 32.96
CA ASP A 177 11.34 -14.73 33.67
C ASP A 177 11.11 -13.20 33.65
N GLY A 178 9.94 -12.74 33.19
CA GLY A 178 9.59 -11.31 33.19
C GLY A 178 10.14 -10.49 32.01
N GLN A 179 10.85 -11.11 31.06
CA GLN A 179 11.40 -10.47 29.87
C GLN A 179 10.48 -10.64 28.65
N TYR A 180 10.46 -9.70 27.73
CA TYR A 180 9.71 -9.81 26.47
C TYR A 180 10.65 -9.74 25.27
N LYS A 181 10.38 -10.56 24.25
CA LYS A 181 11.06 -10.40 22.95
C LYS A 181 10.36 -9.32 22.15
N THR A 182 11.11 -8.41 21.57
CA THR A 182 10.62 -7.44 20.60
C THR A 182 10.80 -7.99 19.20
N LYS A 183 9.75 -7.92 18.39
CA LYS A 183 9.84 -8.16 16.94
C LYS A 183 9.74 -6.83 16.23
N GLY A 184 10.52 -6.63 15.18
CA GLY A 184 10.49 -5.38 14.45
C GLY A 184 11.18 -5.46 13.12
N ASN A 185 10.83 -4.51 12.26
CA ASN A 185 11.35 -4.36 10.91
C ASN A 185 11.40 -2.87 10.56
N TYR A 186 12.20 -2.52 9.56
CA TYR A 186 12.18 -1.18 9.01
C TYR A 186 10.98 -1.01 8.08
N ILE A 187 10.15 -0.03 8.37
CA ILE A 187 8.98 0.31 7.54
C ILE A 187 9.00 1.81 7.24
N CYS A 188 8.30 2.23 6.18
CA CYS A 188 8.18 3.65 5.85
C CYS A 188 7.69 4.45 7.06
N TYR A 189 8.39 5.53 7.36
CA TYR A 189 7.95 6.47 8.38
C TYR A 189 6.66 7.15 7.95
N ASN A 190 6.59 7.57 6.68
CA ASN A 190 5.40 8.10 6.03
C ASN A 190 4.52 6.97 5.46
N SER A 191 3.33 6.79 6.03
CA SER A 191 2.41 5.74 5.63
C SER A 191 1.64 6.03 4.33
N ASP A 192 1.52 7.30 3.93
CA ASP A 192 0.94 7.67 2.64
C ASP A 192 1.87 7.25 1.50
N GLU A 193 3.17 7.55 1.64
CA GLU A 193 4.19 7.09 0.70
C GLU A 193 4.26 5.56 0.63
N CYS A 194 4.13 4.88 1.77
CA CYS A 194 4.10 3.43 1.82
C CYS A 194 2.93 2.85 1.02
N ASN A 195 1.72 3.43 1.13
CA ASN A 195 0.56 2.99 0.37
C ASN A 195 0.73 3.25 -1.13
N ARG A 196 1.34 4.38 -1.51
CA ARG A 196 1.63 4.71 -2.91
C ARG A 196 2.65 3.80 -3.59
N GLN A 197 3.51 3.15 -2.80
CA GLN A 197 4.53 2.20 -3.26
C GLN A 197 4.09 0.74 -3.09
N LEU A 198 2.90 0.50 -2.52
CA LEU A 198 2.39 -0.86 -2.31
C LEU A 198 1.69 -1.33 -3.58
N HIS A 199 2.30 -2.26 -4.30
CA HIS A 199 1.78 -2.74 -5.60
C HIS A 199 1.08 -4.10 -5.47
N THR A 200 1.40 -4.87 -4.44
CA THR A 200 0.73 -6.12 -4.07
C THR A 200 0.51 -6.14 -2.56
N LYS A 201 -0.41 -6.98 -2.09
CA LYS A 201 -0.69 -7.11 -0.64
C LYS A 201 0.18 -8.15 0.07
N GLU A 202 0.91 -8.96 -0.69
CA GLU A 202 1.67 -10.11 -0.18
C GLU A 202 2.65 -9.73 0.93
N HIS A 203 3.56 -8.77 0.67
CA HIS A 203 4.57 -8.36 1.65
C HIS A 203 3.95 -7.70 2.89
N PHE A 204 2.84 -6.98 2.73
CA PHE A 204 2.09 -6.45 3.85
C PHE A 204 1.52 -7.58 4.73
N GLU A 205 0.93 -8.60 4.12
CA GLU A 205 0.38 -9.75 4.86
C GLU A 205 1.48 -10.56 5.56
N ILE A 206 2.60 -10.82 4.89
CA ILE A 206 3.79 -11.45 5.49
C ILE A 206 4.30 -10.62 6.67
N PHE A 207 4.41 -9.29 6.53
CA PHE A 207 4.81 -8.40 7.62
C PHE A 207 3.87 -8.53 8.82
N ILE A 208 2.56 -8.50 8.58
CA ILE A 208 1.55 -8.65 9.63
C ILE A 208 1.69 -9.99 10.33
N GLU A 209 1.87 -11.09 9.59
CA GLU A 209 2.06 -12.42 10.16
C GLU A 209 3.32 -12.49 11.02
N GLN A 210 4.48 -12.08 10.49
CA GLN A 210 5.76 -12.13 11.21
C GLN A 210 5.69 -11.39 12.55
N ILE A 211 5.07 -10.21 12.57
CA ILE A 211 4.93 -9.37 13.76
C ILE A 211 3.87 -9.91 14.73
N LYS A 212 2.75 -10.49 14.22
CA LYS A 212 1.67 -11.04 15.06
C LYS A 212 1.93 -12.45 15.58
N THR A 213 2.82 -13.22 14.97
CA THR A 213 3.11 -14.60 15.40
C THR A 213 3.52 -14.60 16.87
N LYS A 214 2.77 -15.36 17.67
CA LYS A 214 2.86 -15.43 19.12
C LYS A 214 4.13 -16.09 19.62
#